data_AF-A0A9D9LQA9-F1
#
_entry.id   AF-A0A9D9LQA9-F1
#
_cell.length_a   1.000
_cell.length_b   1.000
_cell.length_c   1.000
_cell.angle_alpha   90.00
_cell.angle_beta   90.00
_cell.angle_gamma   90.00
#
_symmetry.space_group_name_H-M   'P 1'
#
loop_
_entity.id
_entity.type
_entity.pdbx_description
1 polymer ?
#
loop_
_entity_poly.entity_id
_entity_poly.type
_entity_poly.pdbx_seq_one_letter_code
_entity_poly.pdbx_strand_id
1 'polypeptide(L)' 'MSNWKERTELLLGAEKAEMLSRAHVLVVGLGGVGAYAAEMVCRAGVGRMTIADSDDVS' A
#
# COMPACT_ATOMS: atom_id res chain seq x y z
N MET A 1 16.30 9.06 -11.13
CA MET A 1 15.61 8.99 -9.82
C MET A 1 16.19 7.85 -9.01
N SER A 2 16.35 8.03 -7.70
CA SER A 2 16.61 6.92 -6.78
C SER A 2 15.40 5.96 -6.75
N ASN A 3 15.65 4.66 -6.59
CA ASN A 3 14.60 3.67 -6.39
C ASN A 3 14.00 3.87 -4.99
N TRP A 4 12.84 4.52 -4.88
CA TRP A 4 12.22 4.81 -3.59
C TRP A 4 11.81 3.55 -2.80
N LYS A 5 11.71 2.39 -3.46
CA LYS A 5 11.38 1.09 -2.84
C LYS A 5 12.59 0.34 -2.29
N GLU A 6 13.81 0.89 -2.44
CA GLU A 6 15.07 0.23 -2.07
C GLU A 6 15.05 -0.32 -0.63
N ARG A 7 14.56 0.46 0.34
CA ARG A 7 14.49 0.01 1.76
C ARG A 7 13.52 -1.15 1.96
N THR A 8 12.38 -1.14 1.26
CA THR A 8 11.40 -2.22 1.33
C THR A 8 11.95 -3.50 0.69
N GLU A 9 12.67 -3.36 -0.42
CA GLU A 9 13.33 -4.48 -1.10
C GLU A 9 14.47 -5.07 -0.26
N LEU A 10 15.28 -4.23 0.41
CA LEU A 10 16.31 -4.68 1.35
C LEU A 10 15.72 -5.45 2.54
N LEU A 11 14.52 -5.08 3.00
CA LEU A 11 13.86 -5.72 4.15
C LEU A 11 13.16 -7.04 3.77
N LEU A 12 12.44 -7.06 2.65
CA LEU A 12 11.59 -8.18 2.26
C LEU A 12 12.24 -9.13 1.25
N GLY A 13 13.29 -8.68 0.58
CA GLY A 13 13.89 -9.34 -0.58
C GLY A 13 13.16 -9.02 -1.88
N ALA A 14 13.87 -9.15 -3.01
CA ALA A 14 13.37 -8.83 -4.34
C ALA A 14 12.10 -9.60 -4.73
N GLU A 15 12.03 -10.90 -4.40
CA GLU A 15 10.87 -11.74 -4.73
C GLU A 15 9.57 -11.21 -4.10
N LYS A 16 9.60 -10.92 -2.79
CA LYS A 16 8.42 -10.41 -2.08
C LYS A 16 8.09 -8.97 -2.47
N ALA A 17 9.09 -8.15 -2.74
CA ALA A 17 8.88 -6.80 -3.26
C ALA A 17 8.16 -6.83 -4.62
N GLU A 18 8.48 -7.80 -5.48
CA GLU A 18 7.78 -8.02 -6.75
C GLU A 18 6.38 -8.63 -6.56
N MET A 19 6.19 -9.50 -5.58
CA MET A 19 4.84 -9.95 -5.22
C MET A 19 3.94 -8.77 -4.81
N LEU A 20 4.45 -7.84 -4.00
CA LEU A 20 3.72 -6.63 -3.62
C LEU A 20 3.44 -5.75 -4.84
N SER A 21 4.43 -5.53 -5.71
CA SER A 21 4.28 -4.71 -6.92
C SER A 21 3.19 -5.21 -7.86
N ARG A 22 2.86 -6.52 -7.81
CA ARG A 22 1.81 -7.15 -8.61
C ARG A 22 0.48 -7.33 -7.86
N ALA A 23 0.46 -7.07 -6.55
CA ALA A 23 -0.73 -7.23 -5.74
C ALA A 23 -1.77 -6.13 -6.02
N HIS A 24 -3.04 -6.50 -5.84
CA HIS A 24 -4.16 -5.57 -5.81
C HIS A 24 -4.87 -5.70 -4.46
N VAL A 25 -4.84 -4.63 -3.66
CA VAL A 25 -5.43 -4.60 -2.31
C VAL A 25 -6.73 -3.79 -2.31
N LEU A 26 -7.78 -4.32 -1.67
CA LEU A 26 -9.01 -3.59 -1.38
C LEU A 26 -8.97 -3.12 0.09
N VAL A 27 -9.15 -1.82 0.30
CA VAL A 27 -9.37 -1.23 1.63
C VAL A 27 -10.83 -0.76 1.70
N VAL A 28 -11.59 -1.28 2.67
CA VAL A 28 -12.99 -0.86 2.90
C VAL A 28 -13.05 -0.09 4.21
N GLY A 29 -13.51 1.16 4.14
CA GLY A 29 -13.46 2.13 5.23
C GLY A 29 -12.10 2.83 5.31
N LEU A 30 -12.10 4.15 5.22
CA LEU A 30 -10.96 5.06 5.23
C LEU A 30 -10.94 5.96 6.48
N GLY A 31 -11.52 5.48 7.58
CA GLY A 31 -11.46 6.15 8.88
C GLY A 31 -10.11 6.01 9.60
N GLY A 32 -10.11 6.17 10.93
CA GLY A 32 -8.89 6.24 11.75
C GLY A 32 -7.95 5.03 11.71
N VAL A 33 -8.37 3.88 11.16
CA VAL A 33 -7.51 2.70 10.93
C VAL A 33 -7.24 2.51 9.45
N GLY A 34 -8.29 2.56 8.64
CA GLY A 34 -8.21 2.34 7.20
C GLY A 34 -7.29 3.33 6.49
N ALA A 35 -7.26 4.59 6.94
CA ALA A 35 -6.36 5.62 6.40
C ALA A 35 -4.88 5.24 6.55
N TYR A 36 -4.46 4.87 7.76
CA TYR A 36 -3.08 4.46 8.00
C TYR A 36 -2.76 3.13 7.31
N ALA A 37 -3.70 2.18 7.29
CA ALA A 37 -3.51 0.93 6.57
C ALA A 37 -3.30 1.17 5.06
N ALA A 38 -4.15 1.99 4.43
CA ALA A 38 -4.00 2.37 3.02
C ALA A 38 -2.67 3.08 2.76
N GLU A 39 -2.27 4.00 3.62
CA GLU A 39 -0.98 4.69 3.50
C GLU A 39 0.19 3.69 3.56
N MET A 40 0.21 2.80 4.54
CA MET A 40 1.29 1.83 4.70
C MET A 40 1.33 0.82 3.56
N VAL A 41 0.18 0.36 3.06
CA VAL A 41 0.12 -0.54 1.90
C VAL A 41 0.64 0.16 0.63
N CYS A 42 0.32 1.44 0.43
CA CYS A 42 0.87 2.24 -0.64
C CYS A 42 2.40 2.37 -0.51
N ARG A 43 2.90 2.72 0.69
CA ARG A 43 4.34 2.86 0.96
C ARG A 43 5.12 1.54 0.88
N ALA A 44 4.46 0.41 1.09
CA ALA A 44 5.02 -0.92 0.88
C ALA A 44 5.25 -1.25 -0.61
N GLY A 45 4.72 -0.43 -1.52
CA GLY A 45 4.94 -0.60 -2.96
C GLY A 45 3.93 -1.52 -3.64
N VAL A 46 2.72 -1.64 -3.08
CA VAL A 46 1.63 -2.37 -3.73
C VAL A 46 1.26 -1.73 -5.07
N GLY A 47 1.11 -2.54 -6.12
CA GLY A 47 0.89 -2.04 -7.48
C GLY A 47 -0.48 -1.43 -7.75
N ARG A 48 -1.52 -1.95 -7.10
CA ARG A 48 -2.87 -1.42 -7.24
C ARG A 48 -3.61 -1.44 -5.90
N MET A 49 -4.37 -0.39 -5.64
CA MET A 49 -5.28 -0.32 -4.51
C MET A 49 -6.65 0.16 -4.96
N THR A 50 -7.70 -0.49 -4.44
CA THR A 50 -9.07 0.03 -4.49
C THR A 50 -9.46 0.43 -3.08
N ILE A 51 -10.07 1.60 -2.96
CA ILE A 51 -10.61 2.08 -1.70
C ILE A 51 -12.12 2.22 -1.87
N ALA A 52 -12.87 1.70 -0.92
CA ALA A 52 -14.31 1.86 -0.83
C ALA A 52 -14.66 2.46 0.53
N ASP A 53 -15.18 3.69 0.52
CA ASP A 53 -15.72 4.35 1.70
C ASP A 53 -16.98 5.11 1.29
N SER A 54 -17.96 5.16 2.18
CA SER A 54 -19.24 5.85 1.98
C SER A 54 -19.36 7.11 2.84
N ASP A 55 -18.39 7.36 3.72
CA ASP A 55 -18.40 8.52 4.62
C ASP A 55 -17.70 9.73 3.98
N ASP A 56 -18.09 10.92 4.43
CA ASP A 56 -17.41 12.19 4.11
C ASP A 56 -16.41 12.56 5.22
N VAL A 57 -15.36 13.30 4.86
CA VAL A 57 -14.47 13.91 5.85
C VAL A 57 -15.20 15.07 6.54
N SER A 58 -15.30 15.00 7.86
CA SER A 58 -15.94 16.02 8.71
C SER A 58 -14.96 17.08 9.22
#